data_AF-A0A0D2U1Z7-F1
#
_entry.id   AF-A0A0D2U1Z7-F1
#
_cell.length_a   1.000
_cell.length_b   1.000
_cell.length_c   1.000
_cell.angle_alpha   90.00
_cell.angle_beta   90.00
_cell.angle_gamma   90.00
#
_symmetry.space_group_name_H-M   'P 1'
#
loop_
_entity.id
_entity.type
_entity.pdbx_description
1 polymer ?
#
loop_
_entity_poly.entity_id
_entity_poly.type
_entity_poly.pdbx_seq_one_letter_code
_entity_poly.pdbx_strand_id
1 'polypeptide(L)'
;MYKFLPLVSSSTKATLTINNFEAGGDGGGPSECDNQHHSGNDPVEALSIGWYNHGKRCLKDINICGNGKSVSAKVVDKCDFDDSYPNNIVYALKIV
;
A
#
# COMPACT_ATOMS: atom_id res chain seq x y z
N MET A 1 10.17 -14.20 -15.91
CA MET A 1 10.39 -12.74 -16.04
C MET A 1 10.83 -12.23 -14.67
N TYR A 2 12.13 -11.94 -14.50
CA TYR A 2 12.66 -11.44 -13.23
C TYR A 2 12.21 -9.97 -13.08
N LYS A 3 11.11 -9.75 -12.35
CA LYS A 3 10.72 -8.41 -11.91
C LYS A 3 11.84 -7.89 -11.02
N PHE A 4 12.44 -6.76 -11.39
CA PHE A 4 13.33 -6.02 -10.49
C PHE A 4 12.50 -5.62 -9.27
N LEU A 5 12.52 -6.46 -8.24
CA LEU A 5 11.98 -6.11 -6.93
C LEU A 5 12.73 -4.84 -6.50
N PRO A 6 12.03 -3.75 -6.16
CA PRO A 6 12.71 -2.56 -5.72
C PRO A 6 13.54 -2.92 -4.48
N LEU A 7 14.73 -2.35 -4.37
CA LEU A 7 15.57 -2.49 -3.19
C LEU A 7 14.81 -1.93 -1.98
N VAL A 8 14.22 -2.81 -1.19
CA VAL A 8 13.61 -2.42 0.08
C VAL A 8 14.73 -2.22 1.08
N SER A 9 14.95 -0.97 1.47
CA SER A 9 15.84 -0.60 2.57
C SER A 9 15.04 -0.23 3.82
N SER A 10 15.72 0.09 4.91
CA SER A 10 15.08 0.65 6.12
C SER A 10 14.35 1.97 5.86
N SER A 11 14.71 2.69 4.80
CA SER A 11 14.10 3.96 4.39
C SER A 11 13.95 4.00 2.87
N THR A 12 12.85 3.42 2.39
CA THR A 12 12.57 3.33 0.95
C THR A 12 11.77 4.55 0.50
N LYS A 13 12.23 5.25 -0.55
CA LYS A 13 11.48 6.39 -1.13
C LYS A 13 10.29 5.87 -1.92
N ALA A 14 9.12 6.46 -1.70
CA ALA A 14 7.87 6.10 -2.37
C ALA A 14 7.12 7.36 -2.83
N THR A 15 6.29 7.20 -3.85
CA THR A 15 5.21 8.16 -4.14
C THR A 15 3.98 7.71 -3.38
N LEU A 16 3.38 8.60 -2.60
CA LEU A 16 2.14 8.39 -1.85
C LEU A 16 0.95 8.85 -2.71
N THR A 17 -0.01 7.98 -2.98
CA THR A 17 -1.29 8.34 -3.62
C THR A 17 -2.45 8.15 -2.65
N ILE A 18 -3.68 8.52 -3.02
CA ILE A 18 -4.89 8.36 -2.18
C ILE A 18 -5.75 7.27 -2.79
N ASN A 19 -6.21 6.30 -1.98
CA ASN A 19 -7.17 5.28 -2.37
C ASN A 19 -8.45 5.33 -1.51
N ASN A 20 -9.49 4.58 -1.87
CA ASN A 20 -10.68 4.34 -1.03
C ASN A 20 -10.92 2.84 -0.85
N PHE A 21 -10.78 2.35 0.38
CA PHE A 21 -10.96 0.94 0.76
C PHE A 21 -12.36 0.58 1.26
N GLU A 22 -13.29 1.54 1.25
CA GLU A 22 -14.68 1.32 1.66
C GLU A 22 -15.45 0.50 0.61
N ALA A 23 -16.52 -0.17 1.05
CA ALA A 23 -17.39 -0.92 0.16
C ALA A 23 -18.01 0.01 -0.90
N GLY A 24 -17.81 -0.34 -2.19
CA GLY A 24 -18.25 0.49 -3.32
C GLY A 24 -17.36 1.70 -3.61
N GLY A 25 -16.18 1.78 -2.99
CA GLY A 25 -15.13 2.74 -3.32
C GLY A 25 -14.26 2.35 -4.53
N ASP A 26 -13.17 3.07 -4.72
CA ASP A 26 -12.23 2.90 -5.84
C ASP A 26 -11.42 1.59 -5.78
N GLY A 27 -11.28 1.00 -4.59
CA GLY A 27 -10.57 -0.27 -4.36
C GLY A 27 -11.27 -1.50 -4.95
N GLY A 28 -12.48 -1.35 -5.48
CA GLY A 28 -13.23 -2.45 -6.09
C GLY A 28 -13.75 -3.43 -5.04
N GLY A 29 -13.04 -4.54 -4.85
CA GLY A 29 -13.42 -5.61 -3.93
C GLY A 29 -12.78 -5.48 -2.53
N PRO A 30 -13.07 -6.43 -1.63
CA PRO A 30 -12.40 -6.51 -0.34
C PRO A 30 -10.89 -6.71 -0.50
N SER A 31 -10.09 -6.17 0.43
CA SER A 31 -8.63 -6.16 0.36
C SER A 31 -8.01 -7.57 0.42
N GLU A 32 -6.92 -7.80 -0.32
CA GLU A 32 -6.34 -9.13 -0.54
C GLU A 32 -5.86 -9.83 0.75
N CYS A 33 -5.40 -9.08 1.76
CA CYS A 33 -4.81 -9.66 2.97
C CYS A 33 -5.83 -10.25 3.95
N ASP A 34 -7.06 -9.71 4.01
CA ASP A 34 -8.06 -10.09 5.01
C ASP A 34 -9.49 -10.27 4.47
N ASN A 35 -9.72 -10.00 3.18
CA ASN A 35 -11.03 -10.04 2.54
C ASN A 35 -12.05 -9.08 3.20
N GLN A 36 -11.59 -7.92 3.68
CA GLN A 36 -12.45 -6.90 4.29
C GLN A 36 -12.39 -5.58 3.52
N HIS A 37 -13.44 -4.77 3.66
CA HIS A 37 -13.38 -3.35 3.35
C HIS A 37 -12.95 -2.59 4.61
N HIS A 38 -12.24 -1.48 4.43
CA HIS A 38 -11.69 -0.67 5.52
C HIS A 38 -12.27 0.74 5.44
N SER A 39 -12.59 1.33 6.60
CA SER A 39 -13.12 2.69 6.66
C SER A 39 -12.04 3.70 6.24
N GLY A 40 -12.46 4.86 5.72
CA GLY A 40 -11.55 6.00 5.49
C GLY A 40 -10.77 6.46 6.73
N ASN A 41 -11.19 6.06 7.93
CA ASN A 41 -10.48 6.36 9.19
C ASN A 41 -9.47 5.29 9.60
N ASP A 42 -9.47 4.12 8.97
CA ASP A 42 -8.55 3.05 9.31
C ASP A 42 -7.16 3.37 8.73
N PRO A 43 -6.08 3.30 9.52
CA PRO A 43 -4.74 3.56 9.02
C PRO A 43 -4.25 2.35 8.21
N VAL A 44 -4.72 2.22 6.97
CA VAL A 44 -4.46 1.08 6.08
C VAL A 44 -3.87 1.50 4.75
N GLU A 45 -3.12 0.59 4.12
CA GLU A 45 -2.28 0.87 2.95
C GLU A 45 -2.26 -0.30 1.95
N ALA A 46 -2.08 0.01 0.66
CA ALA A 46 -1.82 -0.97 -0.40
C ALA A 46 -0.40 -0.84 -0.94
N LEU A 47 0.31 -1.97 -1.06
CA LEU A 47 1.67 -1.98 -1.58
C LEU A 47 1.73 -2.39 -3.05
N SER A 48 2.62 -1.77 -3.82
CA SER A 48 2.95 -2.28 -5.16
C SER A 48 3.47 -3.72 -5.09
N ILE A 49 3.28 -4.47 -6.18
CA ILE A 49 3.56 -5.91 -6.27
C ILE A 49 4.93 -6.30 -5.67
N GLY A 50 5.97 -5.52 -5.95
CA GLY A 50 7.32 -5.76 -5.44
C GLY A 50 7.44 -5.64 -3.93
N TRP A 51 6.75 -4.68 -3.30
CA TRP A 51 6.80 -4.47 -1.85
C TRP A 51 5.81 -5.35 -1.11
N TYR A 52 4.65 -5.59 -1.69
CA TYR A 52 3.67 -6.56 -1.21
C TYR A 52 4.31 -7.94 -1.02
N ASN A 53 5.26 -8.30 -1.90
CA ASN A 53 6.14 -9.46 -1.78
C ASN A 53 5.34 -10.75 -1.55
N HIS A 54 4.40 -11.01 -2.47
CA HIS A 54 3.50 -12.17 -2.42
C HIS A 54 2.80 -12.32 -1.05
N GLY A 55 2.30 -11.20 -0.50
CA GLY A 55 1.57 -11.17 0.77
C GLY A 55 2.43 -11.29 2.02
N LYS A 56 3.76 -11.38 1.92
CA LYS A 56 4.65 -11.49 3.10
C LYS A 56 4.56 -10.30 4.06
N ARG A 57 4.01 -9.16 3.60
CA ARG A 57 3.78 -7.97 4.41
C ARG A 57 2.33 -7.80 4.87
N CYS A 58 1.42 -8.69 4.48
CA CYS A 58 0.03 -8.60 4.90
C CYS A 58 -0.12 -8.49 6.41
N LEU A 59 -1.01 -7.57 6.81
CA LEU A 59 -1.40 -7.28 8.20
C LEU A 59 -0.25 -6.80 9.10
N LYS A 60 0.91 -6.50 8.52
CA LYS A 60 2.03 -5.88 9.20
C LYS A 60 1.98 -4.38 9.02
N ASP A 61 2.41 -3.68 10.06
CA ASP A 61 2.46 -2.23 10.04
C ASP A 61 3.76 -1.74 9.40
N ILE A 62 3.66 -0.65 8.66
CA ILE A 62 4.79 0.10 8.08
C ILE A 62 4.73 1.54 8.56
N ASN A 63 5.90 2.18 8.63
CA ASN A 63 5.97 3.60 8.96
C ASN A 63 6.11 4.41 7.68
N ILE A 64 5.16 5.31 7.46
CA ILE A 64 5.16 6.27 6.36
C ILE A 64 5.69 7.58 6.92
N CYS A 65 6.74 8.12 6.31
CA CYS A 65 7.41 9.34 6.75
C CYS A 65 7.33 10.40 5.65
N GLY A 66 6.79 11.59 5.97
CA GLY A 66 6.65 12.69 5.03
C GLY A 66 6.35 14.02 5.73
N ASN A 67 6.84 15.13 5.19
CA ASN A 67 6.64 16.49 5.74
C ASN A 67 6.95 16.62 7.25
N GLY A 68 7.98 15.92 7.73
CA GLY A 68 8.38 15.90 9.15
C GLY A 68 7.44 15.13 10.07
N LYS A 69 6.44 14.43 9.53
CA LYS A 69 5.50 13.56 10.27
C LYS A 69 5.77 12.09 9.95
N SER A 70 5.35 11.21 10.86
CA SER A 70 5.34 9.77 10.66
C SER A 70 4.01 9.19 11.10
N VAL A 71 3.47 8.27 10.30
CA VAL A 71 2.23 7.53 10.57
C VAL A 71 2.52 6.05 10.40
N SER A 72 1.95 5.22 11.28
CA SER A 72 1.97 3.78 11.14
C SER A 72 0.69 3.34 10.42
N ALA A 73 0.83 2.54 9.37
CA ALA A 73 -0.29 2.03 8.58
C ALA A 73 -0.15 0.54 8.35
N LYS A 74 -1.29 -0.18 8.37
CA LYS A 74 -1.35 -1.62 8.15
C LYS A 74 -1.46 -1.94 6.66
N VAL A 75 -0.63 -2.86 6.18
CA VAL A 75 -0.75 -3.36 4.81
C VAL A 75 -1.95 -4.30 4.72
N VAL A 76 -2.97 -3.90 3.95
CA VAL A 76 -4.19 -4.70 3.76
C VAL A 76 -4.35 -5.20 2.34
N ASP A 77 -3.66 -4.58 1.36
CA ASP A 77 -3.90 -4.90 -0.04
C ASP A 77 -2.65 -4.82 -0.92
N LYS A 78 -2.79 -5.38 -2.12
CA LYS A 78 -1.83 -5.27 -3.21
C LYS A 78 -2.36 -4.26 -4.22
N CYS A 79 -1.52 -3.31 -4.63
CA CYS A 79 -1.88 -2.47 -5.76
C CYS A 79 -1.59 -3.18 -7.09
N ASP A 80 -2.63 -3.36 -7.89
CA ASP A 80 -2.62 -4.00 -9.21
C ASP A 80 -2.38 -3.01 -10.38
N PHE A 81 -1.95 -1.78 -10.12
CA PHE A 81 -1.66 -0.82 -11.19
C PHE A 81 -0.57 -1.36 -12.14
N ASP A 82 -0.79 -1.12 -13.43
CA ASP A 82 0.01 -1.64 -14.53
C ASP A 82 1.52 -1.37 -14.35
N ASP A 83 2.32 -2.41 -14.61
CA ASP A 83 3.78 -2.45 -14.46
C ASP A 83 4.52 -1.47 -15.41
N SER A 84 3.77 -0.66 -16.15
CA SER A 84 4.24 0.44 -16.99
C SER A 84 4.64 1.68 -16.18
N TYR A 85 4.31 1.75 -14.88
CA TYR A 85 4.82 2.75 -13.94
C TYR A 85 6.00 2.22 -13.10
N PRO A 86 6.92 3.09 -12.65
CA PRO A 86 8.12 2.65 -11.94
C PRO A 86 7.73 1.89 -10.65
N ASN A 87 8.45 0.80 -10.36
CA ASN A 87 8.18 -0.16 -9.29
C ASN A 87 8.18 0.43 -7.84
N ASN A 88 8.20 1.75 -7.66
CA ASN A 88 8.37 2.46 -6.40
C ASN A 88 7.12 3.27 -5.98
N ILE A 89 5.94 2.97 -6.53
CA ILE A 89 4.69 3.60 -6.10
C ILE A 89 4.15 2.85 -4.88
N VAL A 90 3.72 3.60 -3.86
CA VAL A 90 2.93 3.09 -2.73
C VAL A 90 1.60 3.80 -2.73
N TYR A 91 0.53 3.02 -2.67
CA TYR A 91 -0.80 3.58 -2.62
C TYR A 91 -1.21 3.72 -1.19
N ALA A 92 -1.45 4.96 -0.79
CA ALA A 92 -1.84 5.26 0.56
C ALA A 92 -3.28 5.59 0.71
N LEU A 93 -3.78 5.37 1.91
CA LEU A 93 -4.96 6.07 2.35
C LEU A 93 -4.51 7.36 3.05
N LYS A 94 -5.06 8.48 2.58
CA LYS A 94 -4.91 9.76 3.28
C LYS A 94 -5.70 9.69 4.58
N ILE A 95 -5.01 9.77 5.71
CA ILE A 95 -5.59 10.24 6.97
C ILE A 95 -5.58 11.78 6.90
N VAL A 96 -6.77 12.40 6.99
CA VAL A 96 -6.89 13.85 7.24
C VAL A 96 -6.53 14.16 8.69
#